data_AF-A0A7C3CMQ1-F1
#
_entry.id   AF-A0A7C3CMQ1-F1
#
_cell.length_a   1.000
_cell.length_b   1.000
_cell.length_c   1.000
_cell.angle_alpha   90.00
_cell.angle_beta   90.00
_cell.angle_gamma   90.00
#
_symmetry.space_group_name_H-M   'P 1'
#
loop_
_entity.id
_entity.type
_entity.pdbx_description
1 polymer ?
#
loop_
_entity_poly.entity_id
_entity_poly.type
_entity_poly.pdbx_seq_one_letter_code
_entity_poly.pdbx_strand_id
1 'polypeptide(L)'
;MNTDLIRNPQIIKYDDRPAYAVVPLEEYRELLIEIEDYLDLIDARAIHAQIETGEMELIPAHVVYALVDGQNPIKVWREFRGMTQTELARQIGIGKAFMSQIESGSRSGDKQLAKIAAALNVDLDDLTPRKRSNDE
;
A
#
# COMPACT_ATOMS: atom_id res chain seq x y z
N MET A 1 28.78 -3.01 -19.44
CA MET A 1 27.94 -3.10 -20.64
C MET A 1 28.67 -2.60 -21.88
N ASN A 2 28.90 -3.46 -22.87
CA ASN A 2 29.28 -3.03 -24.22
C ASN A 2 28.00 -2.61 -24.95
N THR A 3 27.64 -1.33 -24.87
CA THR A 3 26.35 -0.81 -25.38
C THR A 3 26.30 -0.73 -26.90
N ASP A 4 27.39 -0.97 -27.60
CA ASP A 4 27.48 -0.80 -29.05
C ASP A 4 26.61 -1.79 -29.84
N LEU A 5 26.44 -3.02 -29.33
CA LEU A 5 25.61 -4.05 -29.97
C LEU A 5 24.11 -3.88 -29.69
N ILE A 6 23.73 -3.33 -28.53
CA ILE A 6 22.35 -2.91 -28.22
C ILE A 6 21.93 -1.71 -29.08
N ARG A 7 22.86 -0.77 -29.34
CA ARG A 7 22.58 0.45 -30.12
C ARG A 7 22.54 0.21 -31.63
N ASN A 8 23.14 -0.89 -32.10
CA ASN A 8 23.11 -1.27 -33.52
C ASN A 8 23.03 -2.79 -33.68
N PRO A 9 21.91 -3.43 -33.28
CA PRO A 9 21.78 -4.87 -33.34
C PRO A 9 21.60 -5.32 -34.79
N GLN A 10 21.99 -6.56 -35.07
CA GLN A 10 21.64 -7.17 -36.34
C GLN A 10 20.13 -7.34 -36.43
N ILE A 11 19.51 -6.76 -37.47
CA ILE A 11 18.07 -6.86 -37.70
C ILE A 11 17.75 -7.99 -38.68
N ILE A 12 16.90 -8.92 -38.25
CA ILE A 12 16.29 -9.94 -39.10
C ILE A 12 14.93 -9.42 -39.58
N LYS A 13 14.71 -9.47 -40.90
CA LYS A 13 13.47 -9.00 -41.53
C LYS A 13 12.52 -10.15 -41.85
N TYR A 14 11.22 -9.87 -41.82
CA TYR A 14 10.15 -10.73 -42.30
C TYR A 14 9.19 -9.87 -43.14
N ASP A 15 8.90 -10.29 -44.37
CA ASP A 15 8.11 -9.50 -45.34
C ASP A 15 8.68 -8.07 -45.54
N ASP A 16 10.00 -7.99 -45.75
CA ASP A 16 10.80 -6.75 -45.87
C ASP A 16 10.75 -5.77 -44.68
N ARG A 17 10.10 -6.15 -43.58
CA ARG A 17 10.00 -5.35 -42.35
C ARG A 17 10.92 -5.88 -41.25
N PRO A 18 11.58 -5.00 -40.46
CA PRO A 18 12.26 -5.40 -39.23
C PRO A 18 11.33 -6.21 -38.32
N ALA A 19 11.74 -7.42 -37.96
CA ALA A 19 10.93 -8.32 -37.13
C ALA A 19 11.65 -8.72 -35.84
N TYR A 20 12.97 -8.95 -35.90
CA TYR A 20 13.77 -9.34 -34.75
C TYR A 20 15.11 -8.61 -34.72
N ALA A 21 15.64 -8.40 -33.52
CA ALA A 21 17.01 -7.95 -33.29
C ALA A 21 17.81 -9.10 -32.66
N VAL A 22 19.00 -9.37 -33.19
CA VAL A 22 19.94 -10.33 -32.58
C VAL A 22 20.82 -9.56 -31.62
N VAL A 23 20.68 -9.88 -30.35
CA VAL A 23 21.47 -9.32 -29.25
C VAL A 23 22.17 -10.48 -28.54
N PRO A 24 23.46 -10.37 -28.18
CA PRO A 24 24.11 -11.36 -27.34
C PRO A 24 23.30 -11.63 -26.08
N LEU A 25 23.21 -12.91 -25.66
CA LEU A 25 22.36 -13.31 -24.54
C LEU A 25 22.65 -12.53 -23.25
N GLU A 26 23.93 -12.27 -22.97
CA GLU A 26 24.32 -11.56 -21.75
C GLU A 26 23.90 -10.09 -21.79
N GLU A 27 24.01 -9.43 -22.94
CA GLU A 27 23.51 -8.06 -23.12
C GLU A 27 21.98 -7.98 -23.04
N TYR A 28 21.28 -8.99 -23.57
CA TYR A 28 19.83 -9.09 -23.40
C TYR A 28 19.44 -9.25 -21.92
N ARG A 29 20.20 -10.03 -21.15
CA ARG A 29 19.98 -10.16 -19.70
C ARG A 29 20.26 -8.88 -18.94
N GLU A 30 21.36 -8.19 -19.25
CA GLU A 30 21.66 -6.89 -18.65
C GLU A 30 20.55 -5.87 -18.97
N LEU A 31 20.03 -5.87 -20.21
CA LEU A 31 18.90 -5.03 -20.60
C LEU A 31 17.63 -5.34 -19.80
N LEU A 32 17.33 -6.62 -19.53
CA LEU A 32 16.20 -7.00 -18.69
C LEU A 32 16.34 -6.43 -17.26
N ILE A 33 17.53 -6.53 -16.68
CA ILE A 33 17.82 -5.97 -15.35
C ILE A 33 17.63 -4.45 -15.35
N GLU A 34 18.17 -3.75 -16.34
CA GLU A 34 17.99 -2.29 -16.44
C GLU A 34 16.53 -1.88 -16.63
N ILE A 35 15.74 -2.68 -17.35
CA ILE A 35 14.30 -2.45 -17.49
C ILE A 35 13.60 -2.61 -16.13
N GLU A 36 13.92 -3.67 -15.38
CA GLU A 36 13.37 -3.89 -14.03
C GLU A 36 13.71 -2.72 -13.11
N ASP A 37 14.99 -2.31 -13.03
CA ASP A 37 15.43 -1.16 -12.24
C ASP A 37 14.73 0.14 -12.64
N TYR A 38 14.50 0.33 -13.94
CA TYR A 38 13.80 1.52 -14.46
C TYR A 38 12.30 1.51 -14.10
N LEU A 39 11.66 0.34 -14.12
CA LEU A 39 10.27 0.18 -13.70
C LEU A 39 10.13 0.45 -12.20
N ASP A 40 11.02 -0.09 -11.37
CA ASP A 40 11.06 0.19 -9.93
C ASP A 40 11.19 1.70 -9.66
N LEU A 41 12.02 2.40 -10.43
CA LEU A 41 12.16 3.85 -10.34
C LEU A 41 10.88 4.61 -10.76
N ILE A 42 10.16 4.13 -11.77
CA ILE A 42 8.87 4.70 -12.17
C ILE A 42 7.85 4.54 -11.04
N ASP A 43 7.74 3.35 -10.46
CA ASP A 43 6.79 3.06 -9.39
C ASP A 43 7.09 3.91 -8.15
N ALA A 44 8.36 4.00 -7.76
CA ALA A 44 8.79 4.87 -6.67
C ALA A 44 8.44 6.35 -6.93
N ARG A 45 8.61 6.84 -8.17
CA ARG A 45 8.22 8.20 -8.55
C ARG A 45 6.71 8.42 -8.48
N ALA A 46 5.91 7.43 -8.90
CA ALA A 46 4.46 7.51 -8.84
C ALA A 46 3.97 7.60 -7.37
N ILE A 47 4.53 6.76 -6.49
CA ILE A 47 4.26 6.80 -5.05
C ILE A 47 4.65 8.16 -4.47
N HIS A 48 5.84 8.66 -4.79
CA HIS A 48 6.28 9.98 -4.34
C HIS A 48 5.32 11.10 -4.76
N ALA A 49 4.86 11.09 -6.01
CA ALA A 49 3.89 12.08 -6.50
C ALA A 49 2.55 11.98 -5.76
N GLN A 50 2.07 10.77 -5.45
CA GLN A 50 0.85 10.58 -4.65
C GLN A 50 1.00 11.13 -3.22
N ILE A 51 2.19 10.99 -2.62
CA ILE A 51 2.48 11.58 -1.30
C ILE A 51 2.49 13.11 -1.38
N GLU A 52 3.15 13.69 -2.40
CA GLU A 52 3.23 15.14 -2.57
C GLU A 52 1.87 15.79 -2.86
N THR A 53 1.01 15.11 -3.60
CA THR A 53 -0.36 15.56 -3.90
C THR A 53 -1.33 15.33 -2.74
N GLY A 54 -0.95 14.52 -1.75
CA GLY A 54 -1.79 14.16 -0.61
C GLY A 54 -2.82 13.06 -0.90
N GLU A 55 -2.74 12.42 -2.07
CA GLU A 55 -3.55 11.23 -2.40
C GLU A 55 -3.13 10.00 -1.59
N MET A 56 -1.85 9.93 -1.19
CA MET A 56 -1.31 8.92 -0.30
C MET A 56 -0.70 9.57 0.94
N GLU A 57 -0.94 8.99 2.11
CA GLU A 57 -0.40 9.48 3.37
C GLU A 57 0.71 8.56 3.88
N LEU A 58 1.81 9.16 4.37
CA LEU A 58 2.83 8.44 5.11
C LEU A 58 2.37 8.21 6.54
N ILE A 59 2.27 6.93 6.92
CA ILE A 59 1.89 6.53 8.28
C ILE A 59 3.14 6.49 9.17
N PRO A 60 3.17 7.25 10.28
CA PRO A 60 4.31 7.22 11.20
C PRO A 60 4.54 5.83 11.80
N ALA A 61 5.81 5.47 12.01
CA ALA A 61 6.18 4.15 12.51
C ALA A 61 5.49 3.75 13.82
N HIS A 62 5.23 4.71 14.73
CA HIS A 62 4.57 4.43 16.00
C HIS A 62 3.13 3.91 15.84
N VAL A 63 2.42 4.34 14.78
CA VAL A 63 1.07 3.84 14.46
C VAL A 63 1.18 2.38 14.03
N VAL A 64 2.11 2.08 13.13
CA VAL A 64 2.37 0.72 12.64
C VAL A 64 2.76 -0.21 13.80
N TYR A 65 3.68 0.21 14.67
CA TYR A 65 4.09 -0.59 15.82
C TYR A 65 2.92 -0.86 16.77
N ALA A 66 2.07 0.14 17.06
CA ALA A 66 0.90 -0.08 17.89
C ALA A 66 -0.06 -1.13 17.30
N LEU A 67 -0.27 -1.13 15.98
CA LEU A 67 -1.09 -2.12 15.29
C LEU A 67 -0.46 -3.53 15.36
N VAL A 68 0.85 -3.63 15.13
CA VAL A 68 1.61 -4.91 15.17
C VAL A 68 1.66 -5.50 16.58
N ASP A 69 1.75 -4.64 17.59
CA ASP A 69 1.71 -5.01 19.02
C ASP A 69 0.31 -5.46 19.49
N GLY A 70 -0.69 -5.41 18.60
CA GLY A 70 -2.04 -5.89 18.87
C GLY A 70 -2.91 -4.90 19.62
N GLN A 71 -2.56 -3.61 19.63
CA GLN A 71 -3.48 -2.60 20.11
C GLN A 71 -4.72 -2.55 19.20
N ASN A 72 -5.84 -2.10 19.76
CA ASN A 72 -7.09 -2.03 19.01
C ASN A 72 -6.96 -1.08 17.80
N PRO A 73 -7.12 -1.56 16.55
CA PRO A 73 -6.88 -0.74 15.37
C PRO A 73 -7.74 0.52 15.28
N ILE A 74 -9.01 0.41 15.68
CA ILE A 74 -9.95 1.55 15.68
C ILE A 74 -9.44 2.65 16.61
N LYS A 75 -8.95 2.27 17.80
CA LYS A 75 -8.37 3.21 18.76
C LYS A 75 -7.10 3.87 18.21
N VAL A 76 -6.17 3.07 17.67
CA VAL A 76 -4.89 3.55 17.14
C VAL A 76 -5.12 4.57 16.02
N TRP A 77 -5.95 4.23 15.03
CA TRP A 77 -6.29 5.13 13.94
C TRP A 77 -7.04 6.37 14.42
N ARG A 78 -8.00 6.23 15.34
CA ARG A 78 -8.71 7.38 15.93
C ARG A 78 -7.75 8.38 16.58
N GLU A 79 -6.79 7.89 17.36
CA GLU A 79 -5.81 8.74 18.05
C GLU A 79 -4.83 9.38 17.06
N PHE A 80 -4.40 8.65 16.03
CA PHE A 80 -3.61 9.21 14.94
C PHE A 80 -4.35 10.34 14.19
N ARG A 81 -5.66 10.20 13.96
CA ARG A 81 -6.53 11.25 13.40
C ARG A 81 -6.84 12.39 14.39
N GLY A 82 -6.34 12.34 15.62
CA GLY A 82 -6.58 13.36 16.65
C GLY A 82 -8.03 13.43 17.16
N MET A 83 -8.81 12.36 16.95
CA MET A 83 -10.23 12.33 17.30
C MET A 83 -10.45 11.77 18.71
N THR A 84 -11.44 12.28 19.43
CA THR A 84 -11.95 11.69 20.66
C THR A 84 -12.96 10.58 20.36
N GLN A 85 -13.20 9.67 21.32
CA GLN A 85 -14.26 8.66 21.20
C GLN A 85 -15.64 9.28 20.95
N THR A 86 -15.92 10.44 21.54
CA THR A 86 -17.19 11.15 21.37
C THR A 86 -17.35 11.66 19.94
N GLU A 87 -16.28 12.21 19.36
CA GLU A 87 -16.31 12.74 17.99
C GLU A 87 -16.52 11.65 16.96
N LEU A 88 -15.76 10.55 17.06
CA LEU A 88 -15.92 9.41 16.15
C LEU A 88 -17.31 8.78 16.30
N ALA A 89 -17.77 8.58 17.54
CA ALA A 89 -19.11 8.05 17.81
C ALA A 89 -20.22 8.92 17.18
N ARG A 90 -20.10 10.25 17.34
CA ARG A 90 -21.03 11.22 16.74
C ARG A 90 -21.02 11.15 15.21
N GLN A 91 -19.84 11.05 14.60
CA GLN A 91 -19.69 11.00 13.14
C GLN A 91 -20.35 9.76 12.52
N ILE A 92 -20.29 8.60 13.19
CA ILE A 92 -20.90 7.37 12.69
C ILE A 92 -22.32 7.11 13.22
N GLY A 93 -22.84 8.00 14.07
CA GLY A 93 -24.21 7.95 14.60
C GLY A 93 -24.43 6.93 15.72
N ILE A 94 -23.42 6.71 16.59
CA ILE A 94 -23.54 5.85 17.77
C ILE A 94 -23.26 6.61 19.07
N GLY A 95 -23.57 5.99 20.22
CA GLY A 95 -23.23 6.55 21.53
C GLY A 95 -21.76 6.35 21.91
N LYS A 96 -21.18 7.31 22.65
CA LYS A 96 -19.81 7.23 23.19
C LYS A 96 -19.54 5.94 23.96
N ALA A 97 -20.50 5.50 24.78
CA ALA A 97 -20.37 4.26 25.56
C ALA A 97 -20.20 3.04 24.66
N PHE A 98 -20.90 2.99 23.52
CA PHE A 98 -20.76 1.91 22.56
C PHE A 98 -19.41 1.96 21.83
N MET A 99 -18.92 3.16 21.46
CA MET A 99 -17.57 3.32 20.92
C MET A 99 -16.50 2.82 21.90
N SER A 100 -16.60 3.20 23.18
CA SER A 100 -15.67 2.72 24.21
C SER A 100 -15.70 1.19 24.38
N GLN A 101 -16.86 0.56 24.19
CA GLN A 101 -17.00 -0.90 24.26
C GLN A 101 -16.34 -1.60 23.06
N ILE A 102 -16.39 -0.98 21.87
CA ILE A 102 -15.71 -1.47 20.67
C ILE A 102 -14.19 -1.37 20.86
N GLU A 103 -13.68 -0.23 21.31
CA GLU A 103 -12.23 -0.02 21.50
C GLU A 103 -11.63 -0.91 22.60
N SER A 104 -12.43 -1.30 23.61
CA SER A 104 -12.01 -2.24 24.66
C SER A 104 -12.14 -3.71 24.26
N GLY A 105 -12.76 -4.02 23.11
CA GLY A 105 -13.05 -5.39 22.67
C GLY A 105 -14.23 -6.04 23.40
N SER A 106 -14.91 -5.33 24.30
CA SER A 106 -16.06 -5.85 25.05
C SER A 106 -17.33 -6.04 24.19
N ARG A 107 -17.41 -5.37 23.04
CA ARG A 107 -18.44 -5.61 22.01
C ARG A 107 -17.81 -5.59 20.62
N SER A 108 -18.35 -6.44 19.74
CA SER A 108 -18.04 -6.37 18.31
C SER A 108 -18.63 -5.09 17.68
N GLY A 109 -17.83 -4.47 16.82
CA GLY A 109 -18.19 -3.32 16.00
C GLY A 109 -18.43 -3.68 14.53
N ASP A 110 -18.61 -4.96 14.17
CA ASP A 110 -18.62 -5.43 12.78
C ASP A 110 -19.64 -4.69 11.90
N LYS A 111 -20.82 -4.39 12.46
CA LYS A 111 -21.88 -3.65 11.75
C LYS A 111 -21.53 -2.18 11.50
N GLN A 112 -20.60 -1.63 12.28
CA GLN A 112 -20.15 -0.25 12.22
C GLN A 112 -18.83 -0.11 11.46
N LEU A 113 -18.13 -1.21 11.20
CA LEU A 113 -16.75 -1.21 10.70
C LEU A 113 -16.58 -0.39 9.41
N ALA A 114 -17.49 -0.54 8.44
CA ALA A 114 -17.46 0.24 7.20
C ALA A 114 -17.64 1.76 7.45
N LYS A 115 -18.49 2.15 8.41
CA LYS A 115 -18.66 3.56 8.79
C LYS A 115 -17.45 4.09 9.56
N ILE A 116 -16.83 3.25 10.37
CA ILE A 116 -15.62 3.59 11.13
C ILE A 116 -14.44 3.79 10.17
N ALA A 117 -14.25 2.89 9.20
CA ALA A 117 -13.21 2.99 8.17
C ALA A 117 -13.35 4.28 7.37
N ALA A 118 -14.56 4.56 6.87
CA ALA A 118 -14.85 5.81 6.16
C ALA A 118 -14.63 7.06 7.03
N ALA A 119 -15.00 7.02 8.31
CA ALA A 119 -14.82 8.15 9.22
C ALA A 119 -13.35 8.41 9.57
N LEU A 120 -12.52 7.35 9.61
CA LEU A 120 -11.09 7.41 9.90
C LEU A 120 -10.21 7.57 8.66
N ASN A 121 -10.81 7.56 7.46
CA ASN A 121 -10.11 7.59 6.18
C ASN A 121 -9.02 6.50 6.07
N VAL A 122 -9.45 5.25 6.25
CA VAL A 122 -8.63 4.03 6.13
C VAL A 122 -9.44 2.94 5.45
N ASP A 123 -8.77 1.90 4.97
CA ASP A 123 -9.45 0.75 4.39
C ASP A 123 -10.06 -0.14 5.48
N LEU A 124 -11.03 -0.97 5.08
CA LEU A 124 -11.68 -1.88 6.03
C LEU A 124 -10.67 -2.86 6.66
N ASP A 125 -9.71 -3.31 5.87
CA ASP A 125 -8.68 -4.27 6.29
C ASP A 125 -7.77 -3.67 7.37
N ASP A 126 -7.54 -2.35 7.37
CA ASP A 126 -6.76 -1.64 8.39
C ASP A 126 -7.41 -1.68 9.78
N LEU A 127 -8.72 -1.96 9.86
CA LEU A 127 -9.46 -2.08 11.11
C LEU A 127 -9.65 -3.51 11.59
N THR A 128 -9.40 -4.49 10.71
CA THR A 128 -9.52 -5.90 11.06
C THR A 128 -8.19 -6.40 11.62
N PRO A 129 -8.16 -7.05 12.79
CA PRO A 129 -6.95 -7.73 13.23
C PRO A 129 -6.58 -8.76 12.18
N ARG A 130 -5.36 -8.65 11.62
CA ARG A 130 -4.83 -9.71 10.77
C ARG A 130 -4.80 -10.98 11.63
N LYS A 131 -5.65 -11.96 11.30
CA LYS A 131 -5.59 -13.27 11.96
C LYS A 131 -4.16 -13.75 11.80
N ARG A 132 -3.41 -13.85 12.90
CA ARG A 132 -2.16 -14.63 12.88
C ARG A 132 -2.62 -16.04 12.47
N SER A 133 -2.27 -16.47 11.25
CA SER A 133 -2.26 -17.91 11.01
C SER A 133 -1.30 -18.47 12.03
N ASN A 134 -1.80 -19.32 12.92
CA ASN A 134 -0.93 -20.25 13.61
C ASN A 134 -0.50 -21.23 12.52
N ASP A 135 0.48 -20.83 11.71
CA ASP A 135 1.26 -21.80 10.96
C ASP A 135 2.32 -22.32 11.94
N GLU A 136 2.23 -23.63 12.14
CA GLU A 136 2.96 -24.48 13.11
C GLU A 136 4.49 -24.38 13.01
#